data_AF-A0A952N986-F1
#
_entry.id   AF-A0A952N986-F1
#
_cell.length_a   1.000
_cell.length_b   1.000
_cell.length_c   1.000
_cell.angle_alpha   90.00
_cell.angle_beta   90.00
_cell.angle_gamma   90.00
#
_symmetry.space_group_name_H-M   'P 1'
#
loop_
_entity.id
_entity.type
_entity.pdbx_description
1 polymer ?
#
loop_
_entity_poly.entity_id
_entity_poly.type
_entity_poly.pdbx_seq_one_letter_code
_entity_poly.pdbx_strand_id
1 'polypeptide(L)'
;MSENFTKEINGLKIDPQIFSFPFACKCNGECCNYGVYTDKKEAEMILSIQDKVKTMMDDSQSLDVSAWFEAPEEDEDFDSGVAVGTQIINGKCTFLDKNGLCSLQKLAYSENQHPWKYKPLYCILFPLTVWNGALTVDDEHIDRLKHCNKFPVSNATMVDYCKDELIHFLGEKGYTELIEYKNEYFESIKEGVNK
;
A
#
# COMPACT_ATOMS: atom_id res chain seq x y z
N MET A 1 2.96 1.08 -20.76
CA MET A 1 4.40 1.18 -20.44
C MET A 1 4.89 -0.08 -19.73
N SER A 2 4.60 -1.28 -20.26
CA SER A 2 4.84 -2.58 -19.59
C SER A 2 5.77 -3.53 -20.35
N GLU A 3 6.38 -3.04 -21.44
CA GLU A 3 7.20 -3.84 -22.36
C GLU A 3 8.68 -3.94 -21.96
N ASN A 4 9.11 -3.24 -20.89
CA ASN A 4 10.52 -3.16 -20.49
C ASN A 4 10.87 -3.86 -19.16
N PHE A 5 9.90 -4.48 -18.47
CA PHE A 5 10.17 -5.20 -17.23
C PHE A 5 10.51 -6.66 -17.54
N THR A 6 11.74 -7.07 -17.22
CA THR A 6 12.26 -8.39 -17.61
C THR A 6 12.19 -9.43 -16.51
N LYS A 7 12.05 -9.02 -15.24
CA LYS A 7 11.99 -9.92 -14.09
C LYS A 7 10.56 -10.02 -13.57
N GLU A 8 10.16 -11.25 -13.28
CA GLU A 8 8.90 -11.60 -12.65
C GLU A 8 9.16 -12.31 -11.32
N ILE A 9 8.43 -11.97 -10.28
CA ILE A 9 8.47 -12.61 -8.96
C ILE A 9 7.02 -12.89 -8.56
N ASN A 10 6.70 -14.15 -8.25
CA ASN A 10 5.34 -14.59 -7.90
C ASN A 10 4.25 -14.20 -8.93
N GLY A 11 4.56 -14.15 -10.23
CA GLY A 11 3.59 -13.72 -11.24
C GLY A 11 3.58 -12.22 -11.53
N LEU A 12 4.30 -11.41 -10.74
CA LEU A 12 4.31 -9.95 -10.86
C LEU A 12 5.58 -9.47 -11.54
N LYS A 13 5.42 -8.63 -12.56
CA LYS A 13 6.54 -7.89 -13.13
C LYS A 13 7.10 -6.92 -12.09
N ILE A 14 8.42 -6.76 -12.04
CA ILE A 14 9.06 -5.83 -11.12
C ILE A 14 9.50 -4.59 -11.89
N ASP A 15 9.00 -3.42 -11.49
CA ASP A 15 9.47 -2.14 -12.00
C ASP A 15 10.77 -1.74 -11.28
N PRO A 16 11.91 -1.64 -11.98
CA PRO A 16 13.19 -1.26 -11.37
C PRO A 16 13.19 0.13 -10.72
N GLN A 17 12.18 0.98 -10.99
CA GLN A 17 12.01 2.26 -10.29
C GLN A 17 12.07 2.10 -8.77
N ILE A 18 11.51 1.02 -8.20
CA ILE A 18 11.48 0.78 -6.75
C ILE A 18 12.88 0.63 -6.13
N PHE A 19 13.90 0.29 -6.93
CA PHE A 19 15.28 0.12 -6.45
C PHE A 19 16.02 1.43 -6.21
N SER A 20 15.55 2.50 -6.84
CA SER A 20 16.24 3.79 -6.87
C SER A 20 15.37 4.94 -6.38
N PHE A 21 14.05 4.77 -6.31
CA PHE A 21 13.14 5.79 -5.83
C PHE A 21 13.45 6.10 -4.35
N PRO A 22 13.89 7.32 -4.00
CA PRO A 22 14.18 7.69 -2.62
C PRO A 22 12.89 7.75 -1.80
N PHE A 23 12.88 7.10 -0.64
CA PHE A 23 11.69 7.11 0.21
C PHE A 23 12.02 7.15 1.70
N ALA A 24 11.34 8.05 2.39
CA ALA A 24 11.20 8.02 3.84
C ALA A 24 9.90 8.71 4.21
N CYS A 25 9.11 8.11 5.11
CA CYS A 25 7.89 8.74 5.60
C CYS A 25 7.95 8.93 7.12
N LYS A 26 7.47 10.09 7.57
CA LYS A 26 7.12 10.30 8.98
C LYS A 26 5.59 10.30 9.04
N CYS A 27 5.01 9.14 9.32
CA CYS A 27 3.58 8.93 9.22
C CYS A 27 2.78 9.94 10.06
N ASN A 28 1.86 10.62 9.41
CA ASN A 28 0.87 11.54 9.99
C ASN A 28 -0.56 11.20 9.51
N GLY A 29 -0.74 10.07 8.82
CA GLY A 29 -2.01 9.62 8.25
C GLY A 29 -2.35 10.22 6.88
N GLU A 30 -1.49 11.03 6.26
CA GLU A 30 -1.82 11.77 5.03
C GLU A 30 -2.12 10.87 3.81
N CYS A 31 -1.53 9.68 3.74
CA CYS A 31 -1.85 8.69 2.69
C CYS A 31 -3.31 8.22 2.72
N CYS A 32 -4.01 8.42 3.84
CA CYS A 32 -5.42 8.06 3.98
C CYS A 32 -6.36 9.21 3.57
N ASN A 33 -5.86 10.35 3.09
CA ASN A 33 -6.73 11.48 2.70
C ASN A 33 -7.63 11.17 1.50
N TYR A 34 -7.21 10.25 0.63
CA TYR A 34 -7.86 9.96 -0.65
C TYR A 34 -8.56 8.60 -0.69
N GLY A 35 -8.78 7.98 0.47
CA GLY A 35 -9.28 6.60 0.51
C GLY A 35 -8.21 5.61 0.03
N VAL A 36 -8.67 4.41 -0.27
CA VAL A 36 -7.90 3.28 -0.80
C VAL A 36 -8.88 2.34 -1.49
N TYR A 37 -8.45 1.70 -2.58
CA TYR A 37 -9.15 0.54 -3.12
C TYR A 37 -8.73 -0.72 -2.35
N THR A 38 -9.72 -1.53 -1.99
CA THR A 38 -9.53 -2.81 -1.32
C THR A 38 -10.01 -3.93 -2.24
N ASP A 39 -9.43 -5.12 -2.13
CA ASP A 39 -10.07 -6.28 -2.74
C ASP A 39 -11.46 -6.48 -2.12
N LYS A 40 -12.43 -6.95 -2.93
CA LYS A 40 -13.78 -7.21 -2.43
C LYS A 40 -13.80 -8.09 -1.17
N LYS A 41 -12.93 -9.11 -1.08
CA LYS A 41 -12.86 -9.99 0.10
C LYS A 41 -12.37 -9.25 1.34
N GLU A 42 -11.50 -8.26 1.18
CA GLU A 42 -11.02 -7.41 2.28
C GLU A 42 -12.13 -6.49 2.78
N ALA A 43 -12.88 -5.85 1.87
CA ALA A 43 -14.06 -5.05 2.24
C ALA A 43 -15.10 -5.90 2.99
N GLU A 44 -15.43 -7.09 2.46
CA GLU A 44 -16.36 -8.03 3.10
C GLU A 44 -15.86 -8.48 4.49
N MET A 45 -14.56 -8.72 4.64
CA MET A 45 -13.95 -9.05 5.92
C MET A 45 -14.12 -7.89 6.92
N ILE A 46 -13.82 -6.66 6.52
CA ILE A 46 -13.99 -5.47 7.37
C ILE A 46 -15.45 -5.28 7.78
N LEU A 47 -16.40 -5.46 6.85
CA LEU A 47 -17.83 -5.40 7.12
C LEU A 47 -18.27 -6.50 8.10
N SER A 48 -17.69 -7.69 8.03
CA SER A 48 -18.00 -8.80 8.95
C SER A 48 -17.60 -8.51 10.41
N ILE A 49 -16.64 -7.60 10.63
CA ILE A 49 -16.16 -7.17 11.95
C ILE A 49 -16.61 -5.74 12.31
N GLN A 50 -17.61 -5.19 11.61
CA GLN A 50 -18.06 -3.80 11.73
C GLN A 50 -18.24 -3.31 13.18
N ASP A 51 -18.81 -4.13 14.06
CA ASP A 51 -19.11 -3.70 15.42
C ASP A 51 -17.83 -3.47 16.23
N LYS A 52 -16.80 -4.29 16.00
CA LYS A 52 -15.48 -4.09 16.58
C LYS A 52 -14.82 -2.84 16.02
N VAL A 53 -14.92 -2.62 14.71
CA VAL A 53 -14.34 -1.43 14.05
C VAL A 53 -14.97 -0.15 14.60
N LYS A 54 -16.30 -0.12 14.79
CA LYS A 54 -17.02 1.02 15.40
C LYS A 54 -16.47 1.38 16.79
N THR A 55 -16.06 0.41 17.61
CA THR A 55 -15.48 0.71 18.94
C THR A 55 -14.15 1.48 18.88
N MET A 56 -13.47 1.43 17.73
CA MET A 56 -12.20 2.11 17.51
C MET A 56 -12.39 3.46 16.79
N MET A 57 -13.58 3.76 16.27
CA MET A 57 -13.85 5.01 15.57
C MET A 57 -14.03 6.18 16.54
N ASP A 58 -13.71 7.39 16.07
CA ASP A 58 -13.97 8.62 16.82
C ASP A 58 -15.16 9.42 16.26
N ASP A 59 -15.42 10.59 16.85
CA ASP A 59 -16.50 11.51 16.48
C ASP A 59 -16.35 12.16 15.10
N SER A 60 -15.22 11.99 14.42
CA SER A 60 -14.98 12.51 13.07
C SER A 60 -15.28 11.47 11.97
N GLN A 61 -15.63 10.25 12.34
CA GLN A 61 -15.90 9.13 11.45
C GLN A 61 -17.39 8.76 11.46
N SER A 62 -17.87 8.15 10.37
CA SER A 62 -19.26 7.69 10.28
C SER A 62 -19.42 6.30 10.89
N LEU A 63 -20.36 6.14 11.81
CA LEU A 63 -20.79 4.82 12.31
C LEU A 63 -21.82 4.14 11.39
N ASP A 64 -22.31 4.84 10.37
CA ASP A 64 -23.14 4.27 9.32
C ASP A 64 -22.28 3.44 8.37
N VAL A 65 -22.42 2.12 8.49
CA VAL A 65 -21.63 1.13 7.74
C VAL A 65 -21.93 1.17 6.25
N SER A 66 -23.14 1.59 5.87
CA SER A 66 -23.50 1.73 4.45
C SER A 66 -22.72 2.85 3.77
N ALA A 67 -22.09 3.74 4.54
CA ALA A 67 -21.24 4.82 4.07
C ALA A 67 -19.73 4.49 4.17
N TRP A 68 -19.33 3.24 4.41
CA TRP A 68 -17.90 2.91 4.54
C TRP A 68 -17.21 2.62 3.21
N PHE A 69 -17.95 2.06 2.26
CA PHE A 69 -17.41 1.60 0.99
C PHE A 69 -18.19 2.17 -0.18
N GLU A 70 -17.49 2.34 -1.30
CA GLU A 70 -18.05 2.71 -2.60
C GLU A 70 -18.70 1.48 -3.25
N ALA A 71 -19.33 1.69 -4.41
CA ALA A 71 -19.83 0.58 -5.21
C ALA A 71 -18.63 -0.26 -5.71
N PRO A 72 -18.79 -1.60 -5.84
CA PRO A 72 -17.76 -2.45 -6.40
C PRO A 72 -17.57 -2.18 -7.90
N GLU A 73 -16.32 -2.26 -8.35
CA GLU A 73 -15.92 -2.09 -9.75
C GLU A 73 -15.04 -3.28 -10.20
N GLU A 74 -15.19 -3.74 -11.44
CA GLU A 74 -14.34 -4.81 -11.99
C GLU A 74 -12.91 -4.29 -12.20
N ASP A 75 -11.93 -5.03 -11.67
CA ASP A 75 -10.51 -4.69 -11.78
C ASP A 75 -9.67 -5.97 -11.64
N GLU A 76 -8.98 -6.34 -12.72
CA GLU A 76 -8.18 -7.58 -12.80
C GLU A 76 -6.88 -7.51 -12.00
N ASP A 77 -6.44 -6.33 -11.56
CA ASP A 77 -5.27 -6.19 -10.67
C ASP A 77 -5.59 -6.60 -9.22
N PHE A 78 -6.85 -6.88 -8.88
CA PHE A 78 -7.29 -7.39 -7.57
C PHE A 78 -7.55 -8.90 -7.59
N ASP A 79 -7.22 -9.59 -6.50
CA ASP A 79 -7.33 -11.05 -6.37
C ASP A 79 -8.74 -11.62 -6.64
N SER A 80 -9.79 -10.86 -6.34
CA SER A 80 -11.18 -11.21 -6.62
C SER A 80 -11.67 -10.78 -7.99
N GLY A 81 -10.86 -10.03 -8.74
CA GLY A 81 -11.25 -9.33 -9.96
C GLY A 81 -12.14 -8.11 -9.69
N VAL A 82 -12.26 -7.68 -8.44
CA VAL A 82 -13.16 -6.60 -8.02
C VAL A 82 -12.50 -5.70 -6.98
N ALA A 83 -12.43 -4.41 -7.31
CA ALA A 83 -12.03 -3.35 -6.41
C ALA A 83 -13.24 -2.77 -5.68
N VAL A 84 -13.05 -2.38 -4.42
CA VAL A 84 -14.05 -1.65 -3.62
C VAL A 84 -13.35 -0.48 -2.94
N GLY A 85 -13.70 0.74 -3.33
CA GLY A 85 -13.15 1.96 -2.74
C GLY A 85 -13.63 2.17 -1.30
N THR A 86 -12.76 2.66 -0.42
CA THR A 86 -13.20 3.21 0.87
C THR A 86 -13.72 4.63 0.67
N GLN A 87 -14.87 4.94 1.27
CA GLN A 87 -15.49 6.25 1.14
C GLN A 87 -14.61 7.36 1.74
N ILE A 88 -14.66 8.52 1.10
CA ILE A 88 -14.04 9.75 1.60
C ILE A 88 -15.10 10.59 2.32
N ILE A 89 -15.01 10.66 3.64
CA ILE A 89 -15.92 11.44 4.49
C ILE A 89 -15.14 12.58 5.11
N ASN A 90 -15.62 13.82 4.94
CA ASN A 90 -14.95 15.02 5.42
C ASN A 90 -13.49 15.16 4.95
N GLY A 91 -13.20 14.74 3.72
CA GLY A 91 -11.88 14.88 3.10
C GLY A 91 -10.83 13.87 3.55
N LYS A 92 -11.25 12.73 4.11
CA LYS A 92 -10.38 11.61 4.48
C LYS A 92 -11.09 10.26 4.36
N CYS A 93 -10.32 9.18 4.27
CA CYS A 93 -10.81 7.80 4.36
C CYS A 93 -11.71 7.62 5.59
N THR A 94 -12.82 6.91 5.41
CA THR A 94 -13.80 6.59 6.48
C THR A 94 -13.16 5.96 7.73
N PHE A 95 -12.03 5.25 7.57
CA PHE A 95 -11.32 4.57 8.66
C PHE A 95 -10.22 5.41 9.32
N LEU A 96 -9.93 6.61 8.80
CA LEU A 96 -8.94 7.53 9.39
C LEU A 96 -9.59 8.37 10.50
N ASP A 97 -9.00 8.38 11.69
CA ASP A 97 -9.48 9.18 12.82
C ASP A 97 -8.92 10.62 12.80
N LYS A 98 -9.33 11.49 13.72
CA LYS A 98 -8.88 12.90 13.75
C LYS A 98 -7.42 13.09 14.19
N ASN A 99 -6.80 12.06 14.74
CA ASN A 99 -5.40 12.04 15.16
C ASN A 99 -4.48 11.45 14.08
N GLY A 100 -5.02 11.12 12.90
CA GLY A 100 -4.25 10.51 11.81
C GLY A 100 -4.00 9.01 11.99
N LEU A 101 -4.79 8.33 12.84
CA LEU A 101 -4.65 6.89 13.11
C LEU A 101 -5.77 6.10 12.42
N CYS A 102 -5.40 4.96 11.83
CA CYS A 102 -6.34 4.07 11.18
C CYS A 102 -7.10 3.21 12.20
N SER A 103 -8.42 3.23 12.17
CA SER A 103 -9.30 2.46 13.08
C SER A 103 -9.11 0.95 12.97
N LEU A 104 -8.79 0.43 11.78
CA LEU A 104 -8.51 -1.00 11.56
C LEU A 104 -7.19 -1.43 12.22
N GLN A 105 -6.18 -0.56 12.17
CA GLN A 105 -4.91 -0.79 12.84
C GLN A 105 -5.04 -0.65 14.36
N LYS A 106 -5.80 0.34 14.85
CA LYS A 106 -6.13 0.47 16.28
C LYS A 106 -6.84 -0.78 16.80
N LEU A 107 -7.78 -1.33 16.03
CA LEU A 107 -8.45 -2.58 16.37
C LEU A 107 -7.45 -3.73 16.51
N ALA A 108 -6.56 -3.90 15.54
CA ALA A 108 -5.53 -4.93 15.59
C ALA A 108 -4.66 -4.82 16.86
N TYR A 109 -4.22 -3.60 17.23
CA TYR A 109 -3.48 -3.39 18.48
C TYR A 109 -4.32 -3.72 19.72
N SER A 110 -5.60 -3.33 19.76
CA SER A 110 -6.47 -3.61 20.90
C SER A 110 -6.68 -5.11 21.15
N GLU A 111 -6.54 -5.93 20.11
CA GLU A 111 -6.67 -7.38 20.15
C GLU A 111 -5.30 -8.10 20.24
N ASN A 112 -4.21 -7.36 20.47
CA ASN A 112 -2.83 -7.87 20.48
C ASN A 112 -2.46 -8.64 19.20
N GLN A 113 -2.97 -8.20 18.06
CA GLN A 113 -2.68 -8.76 16.73
C GLN A 113 -1.60 -7.93 16.01
N HIS A 114 -1.07 -8.50 14.92
CA HIS A 114 -0.20 -7.77 14.01
C HIS A 114 -0.93 -6.51 13.49
N PRO A 115 -0.28 -5.32 13.39
CA PRO A 115 -0.92 -4.06 12.99
C PRO A 115 -1.63 -4.12 11.63
N TRP A 116 -1.22 -5.03 10.76
CA TRP A 116 -1.78 -5.23 9.43
C TRP A 116 -2.93 -6.22 9.36
N LYS A 117 -3.29 -6.88 10.48
CA LYS A 117 -4.28 -7.97 10.54
C LYS A 117 -5.60 -7.65 9.83
N TYR A 118 -6.04 -6.40 9.92
CA TYR A 118 -7.31 -5.92 9.36
C TYR A 118 -7.14 -4.84 8.31
N LYS A 119 -5.90 -4.46 7.96
CA LYS A 119 -5.68 -3.40 6.98
C LYS A 119 -5.79 -3.98 5.57
N PRO A 120 -6.41 -3.26 4.62
CA PRO A 120 -6.34 -3.62 3.21
C PRO A 120 -4.89 -3.69 2.72
N LEU A 121 -4.62 -4.56 1.76
CA LEU A 121 -3.28 -4.78 1.20
C LEU A 121 -2.67 -3.49 0.69
N TYR A 122 -3.40 -2.68 -0.10
CA TYR A 122 -2.86 -1.42 -0.63
C TYR A 122 -2.60 -0.35 0.43
N CYS A 123 -3.26 -0.44 1.60
CA CYS A 123 -2.89 0.37 2.77
C CYS A 123 -1.59 -0.09 3.43
N ILE A 124 -1.25 -1.38 3.30
CA ILE A 124 0.01 -1.94 3.80
C ILE A 124 1.13 -1.62 2.80
N LEU A 125 0.88 -1.82 1.51
CA LEU A 125 1.87 -1.65 0.46
C LEU A 125 2.28 -0.19 0.21
N PHE A 126 1.38 0.77 0.40
CA PHE A 126 1.69 2.18 0.15
C PHE A 126 3.04 2.57 0.79
N PRO A 127 4.01 3.10 0.02
CA PRO A 127 3.91 3.75 -1.29
C PRO A 127 4.07 2.85 -2.53
N LEU A 128 4.07 1.53 -2.37
CA LEU A 128 4.08 0.58 -3.47
C LEU A 128 2.64 0.25 -3.91
N THR A 129 2.49 -0.10 -5.18
CA THR A 129 1.22 -0.59 -5.74
C THR A 129 1.48 -1.66 -6.79
N VAL A 130 0.42 -2.37 -7.18
CA VAL A 130 0.40 -3.23 -8.37
C VAL A 130 -0.42 -2.50 -9.41
N TRP A 131 0.15 -2.36 -10.60
CA TRP A 131 -0.50 -1.71 -11.72
C TRP A 131 -0.22 -2.46 -13.01
N ASN A 132 -1.28 -2.93 -13.68
CA ASN A 132 -1.20 -3.80 -14.85
C ASN A 132 -0.25 -4.99 -14.64
N GLY A 133 -0.40 -5.68 -13.51
CA GLY A 133 0.43 -6.83 -13.11
C GLY A 133 1.91 -6.51 -12.79
N ALA A 134 2.27 -5.24 -12.57
CA ALA A 134 3.62 -4.85 -12.17
C ALA A 134 3.65 -4.22 -10.77
N LEU A 135 4.53 -4.71 -9.90
CA LEU A 135 4.87 -4.06 -8.64
C LEU A 135 5.71 -2.81 -8.93
N THR A 136 5.17 -1.64 -8.61
CA THR A 136 5.80 -0.34 -8.89
C THR A 136 5.53 0.68 -7.77
N VAL A 137 6.04 1.89 -7.94
CA VAL A 137 5.80 3.04 -7.05
C VAL A 137 4.44 3.66 -7.37
N ASP A 138 3.65 3.95 -6.33
CA ASP A 138 2.43 4.75 -6.45
C ASP A 138 2.79 6.26 -6.47
N ASP A 139 3.43 6.67 -7.57
CA ASP A 139 3.91 8.03 -7.77
C ASP A 139 2.77 9.04 -7.88
N GLU A 140 1.67 8.68 -8.52
CA GLU A 140 0.46 9.50 -8.57
C GLU A 140 -0.08 9.81 -7.17
N HIS A 141 -0.19 8.81 -6.30
CA HIS A 141 -0.64 9.07 -4.94
C HIS A 141 0.38 9.90 -4.16
N ILE A 142 1.67 9.61 -4.27
CA ILE A 142 2.75 10.39 -3.65
C ILE A 142 2.66 11.87 -4.04
N ASP A 143 2.47 12.18 -5.33
CA ASP A 143 2.45 13.55 -5.85
C ASP A 143 1.31 14.39 -5.27
N ARG A 144 0.22 13.75 -4.83
CA ARG A 144 -0.92 14.38 -4.16
C ARG A 144 -0.67 14.68 -2.69
N LEU A 145 0.40 14.16 -2.08
CA LEU A 145 0.73 14.35 -0.67
C LEU A 145 1.57 15.61 -0.45
N LYS A 146 1.33 16.29 0.67
CA LYS A 146 2.07 17.51 1.04
C LYS A 146 3.33 17.19 1.84
N HIS A 147 3.36 16.11 2.62
CA HIS A 147 4.46 15.82 3.54
C HIS A 147 5.09 14.45 3.33
N CYS A 148 4.29 13.37 3.28
CA CYS A 148 4.87 12.03 3.11
C CYS A 148 5.62 12.00 1.78
N ASN A 149 6.89 11.57 1.82
CA ASN A 149 7.79 11.43 0.69
C ASN A 149 8.20 12.69 -0.10
N LYS A 150 7.67 13.88 0.23
CA LYS A 150 8.02 15.12 -0.49
C LYS A 150 9.46 15.59 -0.22
N PHE A 151 10.00 15.23 0.94
CA PHE A 151 11.38 15.54 1.35
C PHE A 151 11.96 14.33 2.09
N PRO A 152 12.49 13.31 1.39
CA PRO A 152 13.06 12.13 2.04
C PRO A 152 14.18 12.56 2.98
N VAL A 153 14.02 12.26 4.27
CA VAL A 153 14.98 12.59 5.34
C VAL A 153 16.13 11.58 5.42
N SER A 154 16.13 10.57 4.54
CA SER A 154 17.16 9.53 4.46
C SER A 154 17.52 9.27 3.00
N ASN A 155 18.67 8.63 2.80
CA ASN A 155 19.09 8.10 1.49
C ASN A 155 18.55 6.69 1.24
N ALA A 156 17.53 6.25 2.00
CA ALA A 156 16.92 4.95 1.78
C ALA A 156 16.12 4.96 0.47
N THR A 157 16.16 3.84 -0.24
CA THR A 157 15.31 3.61 -1.42
C THR A 157 14.01 2.93 -1.01
N MET A 158 13.01 2.91 -1.90
CA MET A 158 11.71 2.27 -1.65
C MET A 158 11.86 0.83 -1.16
N VAL A 159 12.66 0.04 -1.87
CA VAL A 159 12.92 -1.35 -1.53
C VAL A 159 13.63 -1.52 -0.18
N ASP A 160 14.45 -0.55 0.24
CA ASP A 160 15.13 -0.60 1.54
C ASP A 160 14.20 -0.18 2.68
N TYR A 161 13.35 0.83 2.44
CA TYR A 161 12.45 1.37 3.45
C TYR A 161 11.23 0.48 3.69
N CYS A 162 10.66 -0.09 2.63
CA CYS A 162 9.45 -0.92 2.66
C CYS A 162 9.74 -2.41 2.79
N LYS A 163 10.83 -2.78 3.48
CA LYS A 163 11.29 -4.16 3.60
C LYS A 163 10.20 -5.07 4.18
N ASP A 164 9.57 -4.65 5.28
CA ASP A 164 8.61 -5.51 6.00
C ASP A 164 7.32 -5.68 5.18
N GLU A 165 6.88 -4.62 4.49
CA GLU A 165 5.74 -4.63 3.56
C GLU A 165 6.00 -5.55 2.37
N LEU A 166 7.20 -5.49 1.79
CA LEU A 166 7.62 -6.35 0.69
C LEU A 166 7.74 -7.81 1.10
N ILE A 167 8.26 -8.10 2.30
CA ILE A 167 8.27 -9.46 2.85
C ILE A 167 6.85 -9.96 3.10
N HIS A 168 5.96 -9.11 3.61
CA HIS A 168 4.56 -9.47 3.80
C HIS A 168 3.87 -9.84 2.49
N PHE A 169 4.16 -9.08 1.43
CA PHE A 169 3.52 -9.24 0.13
C PHE A 169 4.12 -10.35 -0.72
N LEU A 170 5.45 -10.39 -0.86
CA LEU A 170 6.16 -11.36 -1.71
C LEU A 170 6.56 -12.64 -0.97
N GLY A 171 6.50 -12.63 0.37
CA GLY A 171 7.13 -13.63 1.22
C GLY A 171 8.65 -13.48 1.29
N GLU A 172 9.27 -14.14 2.27
CA GLU A 172 10.74 -14.13 2.49
C GLU A 172 11.53 -14.53 1.22
N LYS A 173 11.05 -15.54 0.49
CA LYS A 173 11.69 -16.01 -0.74
C LYS A 173 11.59 -14.98 -1.87
N GLY A 174 10.40 -14.42 -2.09
CA GLY A 174 10.20 -13.41 -3.13
C GLY A 174 10.97 -12.13 -2.83
N TYR A 175 11.06 -11.73 -1.56
CA TYR A 175 11.90 -10.61 -1.15
C TYR A 175 13.40 -10.89 -1.36
N THR A 176 13.87 -12.10 -1.08
CA THR A 176 15.27 -12.48 -1.35
C THR A 176 15.58 -12.37 -2.85
N GLU A 177 14.72 -12.91 -3.70
CA GLU A 177 14.83 -12.81 -5.16
C GLU A 177 14.78 -11.35 -5.65
N LEU A 178 13.97 -10.50 -5.01
CA LEU A 178 13.90 -9.08 -5.31
C LEU A 178 15.24 -8.36 -5.05
N ILE A 179 15.91 -8.69 -3.95
CA ILE A 179 17.21 -8.12 -3.61
C ILE A 179 18.33 -8.63 -4.53
N GLU A 180 18.27 -9.89 -4.95
CA GLU A 180 19.17 -10.42 -5.98
C GLU A 180 19.00 -9.65 -7.29
N TYR A 181 17.76 -9.46 -7.74
CA TYR A 181 17.46 -8.69 -8.94
C TYR A 181 17.92 -7.23 -8.84
N LYS A 182 17.75 -6.57 -7.69
CA LYS A 182 18.27 -5.22 -7.43
C LYS A 182 19.78 -5.14 -7.71
N ASN A 183 20.55 -6.13 -7.23
CA ASN A 183 22.00 -6.15 -7.39
C ASN A 183 22.39 -6.35 -8.87
N GLU A 184 21.79 -7.34 -9.53
CA GLU A 184 22.01 -7.63 -10.95
C GLU A 184 21.67 -6.42 -11.83
N TYR A 185 20.55 -5.74 -11.54
CA TYR A 185 20.12 -4.55 -12.24
C TYR A 185 21.18 -3.43 -12.16
N PHE A 186 21.70 -3.13 -10.97
CA PHE A 186 22.74 -2.12 -10.82
C PHE A 186 24.09 -2.50 -11.42
N GLU A 187 24.45 -3.79 -11.44
CA GLU A 187 25.63 -4.27 -12.16
C GLU A 187 25.48 -4.06 -13.67
N SER A 188 24.32 -4.40 -14.24
CA SER A 188 24.04 -4.22 -15.67
C SER A 188 24.12 -2.76 -16.13
N ILE A 189 23.65 -1.82 -15.30
CA ILE A 189 23.76 -0.37 -15.59
C ILE A 189 25.23 0.06 -15.59
N LYS A 190 26.03 -0.38 -14.63
CA LYS A 190 27.46 -0.04 -14.56
C LYS A 190 28.20 -0.56 -15.79
N GLU A 191 27.91 -1.76 -16.26
CA GLU A 191 28.51 -2.31 -17.47
C GLU A 191 28.09 -1.57 -18.74
N GLY A 192 26.83 -1.12 -18.81
CA GLY A 192 26.31 -0.34 -19.94
C GLY A 192 26.86 1.08 -20.02
N VAL A 193 27.17 1.72 -18.88
CA VAL A 193 27.77 3.07 -18.81
C VAL A 193 29.28 3.04 -19.11
N ASN A 194 29.95 1.89 -18.92
CA ASN A 194 31.38 1.71 -19.20
C ASN A 194 31.69 1.25 -20.64
N LYS A 195 30.68 1.17 -21.52
CA LYS A 195 30.81 0.87 -22.96
C LYS A 195 30.54 2.13 -23.78
#